data_AF-A0A3B9G8T5-F1
#
_entry.id   AF-A0A3B9G8T5-F1
#
_cell.length_a   1.000
_cell.length_b   1.000
_cell.length_c   1.000
_cell.angle_alpha   90.00
_cell.angle_beta   90.00
_cell.angle_gamma   90.00
#
_symmetry.space_group_name_H-M   'P 1'
#
loop_
_entity.id
_entity.type
_entity.pdbx_description
1 polymer ?
#
loop_
_entity_poly.entity_id
_entity_poly.type
_entity_poly.pdbx_seq_one_letter_code
_entity_poly.pdbx_strand_id
1 'polypeptide(L)'
;MYPHERSLVERLKDKPFTILGVNSDSSKRYKKAIEENNITWPSFWDGGRTGGPIATAWAVRGWPTIYVIDTKGVIRFKNTRGKAMDEAVDSLLKEIESD
;
A
#
# COMPACT_ATOMS: atom_id res chain seq x y z
N MET A 1 3.14 9.95 4.75
CA MET A 1 2.99 8.55 4.32
C MET A 1 3.38 7.67 5.49
N TYR A 2 4.63 7.21 5.65
CA TYR A 2 4.94 6.06 6.53
C TYR A 2 4.34 6.07 7.96
N PRO A 3 4.28 7.19 8.70
CA PRO A 3 3.57 7.21 9.98
C PRO A 3 2.10 6.80 9.92
N HIS A 4 1.37 7.25 8.88
CA HIS A 4 -0.03 6.92 8.67
C HIS A 4 -0.19 5.44 8.29
N GLU A 5 0.62 4.93 7.35
CA GLU A 5 0.55 3.50 6.98
C GLU A 5 0.92 2.57 8.15
N ARG A 6 1.92 2.93 8.98
CA ARG A 6 2.21 2.19 10.22
C ARG A 6 1.01 2.19 11.16
N SER A 7 0.35 3.33 11.34
CA SER A 7 -0.84 3.43 12.19
C SER A 7 -1.99 2.55 11.68
N LEU A 8 -2.16 2.46 10.36
CA LEU A 8 -3.18 1.60 9.73
C LEU A 8 -2.88 0.12 9.96
N VAL A 9 -1.64 -0.31 9.73
CA VAL A 9 -1.22 -1.70 9.96
C VAL A 9 -1.41 -2.09 11.42
N GLU A 10 -1.03 -1.24 12.37
CA GLU A 10 -1.21 -1.54 13.79
C GLU A 10 -2.70 -1.56 14.17
N ARG A 11 -3.49 -0.56 13.74
CA ARG A 11 -4.92 -0.46 14.03
C ARG A 11 -5.72 -1.65 13.50
N LEU A 12 -5.30 -2.23 12.38
CA LEU A 12 -6.03 -3.26 11.65
C LEU A 12 -5.32 -4.63 11.68
N LYS A 13 -4.37 -4.85 12.59
CA LYS A 13 -3.58 -6.10 12.65
C LYS A 13 -4.41 -7.37 12.86
N ASP A 14 -5.57 -7.25 13.49
CA ASP A 14 -6.51 -8.34 13.78
C ASP A 14 -7.67 -8.40 12.76
N LYS A 15 -7.58 -7.65 11.66
CA LYS A 15 -8.56 -7.58 10.58
C LYS A 15 -7.98 -8.21 9.30
N PRO A 16 -8.81 -8.63 8.32
CA PRO A 16 -8.34 -9.11 7.02
C PRO A 16 -7.81 -7.96 6.16
N PHE A 17 -6.74 -7.31 6.61
CA PHE A 17 -6.13 -6.14 6.01
C PHE A 17 -4.61 -6.28 5.94
N THR A 18 -4.02 -5.80 4.85
CA THR A 18 -2.57 -5.66 4.73
C THR A 18 -2.21 -4.49 3.82
N ILE A 19 -1.01 -3.94 4.00
CA ILE A 19 -0.42 -2.99 3.06
C ILE A 19 0.64 -3.72 2.25
N LEU A 20 0.63 -3.53 0.94
CA LEU A 20 1.70 -3.99 0.06
C LEU A 20 2.47 -2.78 -0.48
N GLY A 21 3.75 -2.68 -0.10
CA GLY A 21 4.64 -1.65 -0.62
C GLY A 21 5.22 -2.04 -1.98
N VAL A 22 5.31 -1.10 -2.91
CA VAL A 22 6.06 -1.26 -4.16
C VAL A 22 7.04 -0.11 -4.26
N ASN A 23 8.34 -0.39 -4.24
CA ASN A 23 9.38 0.62 -4.24
C ASN A 23 10.24 0.54 -5.50
N SER A 24 10.38 1.68 -6.18
CA SER A 24 11.15 1.82 -7.42
C SER A 24 12.53 2.47 -7.24
N ASP A 25 12.97 2.74 -6.00
CA ASP A 25 14.31 3.27 -5.75
C ASP A 25 15.37 2.19 -5.99
N SER A 26 16.64 2.61 -6.09
CA SER A 26 17.76 1.67 -6.12
C SER A 26 17.72 0.71 -4.92
N SER A 27 18.21 -0.52 -5.09
CA SER A 27 18.17 -1.55 -4.04
C SER A 27 18.78 -1.09 -2.72
N LYS A 28 19.85 -0.27 -2.77
CA LYS A 28 20.47 0.34 -1.58
C LYS A 28 19.52 1.29 -0.85
N ARG A 29 18.82 2.17 -1.59
CA ARG A 29 17.85 3.12 -1.02
C ARG A 29 16.62 2.39 -0.49
N TYR A 30 16.14 1.39 -1.22
CA TYR A 30 15.03 0.53 -0.81
C TYR A 30 15.29 -0.13 0.55
N LYS A 31 16.42 -0.83 0.71
CA LYS A 31 16.80 -1.49 1.97
C LYS A 31 16.93 -0.49 3.11
N LYS A 32 17.61 0.63 2.85
CA LYS A 32 17.76 1.72 3.82
C LYS A 32 16.41 2.30 4.27
N ALA A 33 15.48 2.49 3.33
CA ALA A 33 14.15 3.01 3.64
C ALA A 33 13.33 2.06 4.51
N ILE A 34 13.44 0.74 4.30
CA ILE A 34 12.79 -0.26 5.16
C ILE A 34 13.28 -0.14 6.60
N GLU A 35 14.60 -0.10 6.79
CA GLU A 35 15.23 -0.02 8.11
C GLU A 35 14.90 1.31 8.81
N GLU A 36 15.13 2.45 8.16
CA GLU A 36 14.95 3.77 8.76
C GLU A 36 13.51 4.12 9.07
N ASN A 37 12.55 3.60 8.28
CA ASN A 37 11.14 3.90 8.45
C ASN A 37 10.37 2.79 9.19
N ASN A 38 11.06 1.77 9.70
CA ASN A 38 10.47 0.63 10.37
C ASN A 38 9.27 0.06 9.58
N ILE A 39 9.49 -0.24 8.30
CA ILE A 39 8.46 -0.80 7.42
C ILE A 39 8.28 -2.27 7.78
N THR A 40 7.15 -2.59 8.40
CA THR A 40 6.82 -3.94 8.89
C THR A 40 5.93 -4.73 7.94
N TRP A 41 5.30 -4.07 6.97
CA TRP A 41 4.44 -4.71 5.99
C TRP A 41 5.24 -5.25 4.80
N PRO A 42 4.71 -6.26 4.06
CA PRO A 42 5.38 -6.79 2.88
C PRO A 42 5.66 -5.69 1.84
N SER A 43 6.89 -5.68 1.33
CA SER A 43 7.34 -4.69 0.38
C SER A 43 8.11 -5.35 -0.76
N PHE A 44 7.84 -4.91 -1.99
CA PHE A 44 8.45 -5.39 -3.21
C PHE A 44 9.42 -4.35 -3.75
N TRP A 45 10.60 -4.81 -4.18
CA TRP A 45 11.51 -3.99 -4.95
C TRP A 45 11.20 -4.10 -6.44
N ASP A 46 10.82 -2.98 -7.05
CA ASP A 46 10.34 -2.90 -8.44
C ASP A 46 11.47 -2.54 -9.42
N GLY A 47 12.63 -3.17 -9.26
CA GLY A 47 13.72 -3.12 -10.26
C GLY A 47 14.50 -1.80 -10.34
N GLY A 48 14.36 -0.89 -9.38
CA GLY A 48 15.26 0.26 -9.20
C GLY A 48 15.09 1.42 -10.18
N ARG A 49 13.96 1.48 -10.89
CA ARG A 49 13.57 2.59 -11.75
C ARG A 49 12.06 2.83 -11.65
N THR A 50 11.60 4.05 -11.92
CA THR A 50 10.17 4.44 -11.83
C THR A 50 9.24 3.75 -12.81
N GLY A 51 9.78 2.96 -13.76
CA GLY A 51 9.05 2.07 -14.67
C GLY A 51 9.51 0.61 -14.52
N GLY A 52 9.44 0.09 -13.30
CA GLY A 52 9.67 -1.33 -13.01
C GLY A 52 8.57 -2.23 -13.56
N PRO A 53 8.75 -3.56 -13.50
CA PRO A 53 7.76 -4.51 -14.02
C PRO A 53 6.37 -4.35 -13.38
N ILE A 54 6.28 -4.12 -12.06
CA ILE A 54 5.01 -3.95 -11.35
C ILE A 54 4.39 -2.59 -11.71
N ALA A 55 5.14 -1.49 -11.59
CA ALA A 55 4.64 -0.16 -11.93
C ALA A 55 4.13 -0.08 -13.38
N THR A 56 4.81 -0.76 -14.31
CA THR A 56 4.40 -0.84 -15.73
C THR A 56 3.11 -1.64 -15.89
N ALA A 57 3.02 -2.84 -15.31
CA ALA A 57 1.82 -3.68 -15.39
C ALA A 57 0.57 -3.00 -14.80
N TRP A 58 0.77 -2.18 -13.76
CA TRP A 58 -0.29 -1.40 -13.10
C TRP A 58 -0.52 -0.01 -13.69
N ALA A 59 0.09 0.28 -14.84
CA ALA A 59 0.01 1.56 -15.55
C ALA A 59 0.23 2.79 -14.64
N VAL A 60 1.18 2.69 -13.70
CA VAL A 60 1.55 3.77 -12.78
C VAL A 60 2.23 4.88 -13.59
N ARG A 61 1.69 6.11 -13.47
CA ARG A 61 2.19 7.29 -14.20
C ARG A 61 2.81 8.35 -13.30
N GLY A 62 2.77 8.16 -11.99
CA GLY A 62 3.26 9.13 -11.02
C GLY A 62 3.35 8.55 -9.62
N TRP A 63 4.17 9.19 -8.80
CA TRP A 63 4.46 8.75 -7.43
C TRP A 63 4.06 9.83 -6.42
N PRO A 64 3.44 9.48 -5.28
CA PRO A 64 2.93 8.15 -4.96
C PRO A 64 1.57 7.88 -5.64
N THR A 65 1.38 6.63 -6.10
CA THR A 65 0.08 6.09 -6.52
C THR A 65 -0.38 5.06 -5.48
N ILE A 66 -1.63 5.17 -5.03
CA ILE A 66 -2.21 4.27 -4.03
C ILE A 66 -3.45 3.61 -4.62
N TYR A 67 -3.61 2.31 -4.37
CA TYR A 67 -4.79 1.55 -4.73
C TYR A 67 -5.34 0.90 -3.45
N VAL A 68 -6.66 0.96 -3.27
CA VAL A 68 -7.37 0.17 -2.25
C VAL A 68 -8.12 -0.92 -3.01
N ILE A 69 -7.79 -2.17 -2.68
CA ILE A 69 -8.27 -3.37 -3.36
C ILE A 69 -9.11 -4.16 -2.36
N ASP A 70 -10.29 -4.63 -2.76
CA ASP A 70 -11.12 -5.49 -1.92
C ASP A 70 -10.66 -6.97 -1.95
N THR A 71 -11.28 -7.81 -1.12
CA THR A 71 -10.99 -9.25 -1.03
C THR A 71 -11.30 -10.03 -2.30
N LYS A 72 -12.06 -9.44 -3.24
CA LYS A 72 -12.40 -10.01 -4.55
C LYS A 72 -11.37 -9.59 -5.61
N GLY A 73 -10.33 -8.85 -5.23
CA GLY A 73 -9.26 -8.40 -6.12
C GLY A 73 -9.62 -7.18 -6.98
N VAL A 74 -10.70 -6.47 -6.65
CA VAL A 74 -11.17 -5.31 -7.42
C VAL A 74 -10.58 -4.03 -6.84
N ILE A 75 -10.04 -3.16 -7.69
CA ILE A 75 -9.62 -1.81 -7.29
C ILE A 75 -10.88 -0.98 -7.01
N ARG A 76 -11.10 -0.64 -5.74
CA ARG A 76 -12.27 0.14 -5.30
C ARG A 76 -11.97 1.63 -5.20
N PHE A 77 -10.73 1.98 -4.86
CA PHE A 77 -10.29 3.37 -4.76
C PHE A 77 -8.88 3.55 -5.33
N LYS A 78 -8.62 4.75 -5.85
CA LYS A 78 -7.31 5.17 -6.36
C LYS A 78 -6.94 6.53 -5.76
N ASN A 79 -5.69 6.65 -5.31
CA ASN A 79 -5.10 7.87 -4.76
C ASN A 79 -5.80 8.47 -3.53
N THR A 80 -6.54 7.65 -2.76
CA THR A 80 -7.03 8.03 -1.44
C THR A 80 -5.87 8.11 -0.44
N ARG A 81 -5.92 9.10 0.46
CA ARG A 81 -4.83 9.41 1.43
C ARG A 81 -5.41 9.89 2.75
N GLY A 82 -4.66 9.72 3.84
CA GLY A 82 -5.06 10.17 5.17
C GLY A 82 -6.45 9.64 5.53
N LYS A 83 -7.30 10.53 6.07
CA LYS A 83 -8.66 10.17 6.49
C LYS A 83 -9.51 9.51 5.40
N ALA A 84 -9.37 9.94 4.14
CA ALA A 84 -10.13 9.33 3.04
C ALA A 84 -9.69 7.89 2.73
N MET A 85 -8.42 7.55 3.02
CA MET A 85 -7.96 6.16 2.95
C MET A 85 -8.53 5.34 4.10
N ASP A 86 -8.53 5.91 5.32
CA ASP A 86 -9.09 5.23 6.50
C ASP A 86 -10.57 4.88 6.29
N GLU A 87 -11.36 5.85 5.84
CA GLU A 87 -12.79 5.67 5.54
C GLU A 87 -13.03 4.63 4.43
N ALA A 88 -12.19 4.64 3.38
CA ALA A 88 -12.27 3.66 2.30
C ALA A 88 -12.00 2.24 2.80
N VAL A 89 -10.94 2.04 3.59
CA VAL A 89 -10.59 0.74 4.16
C VAL A 89 -11.67 0.26 5.13
N ASP A 90 -12.12 1.13 6.03
CA ASP A 90 -13.16 0.78 7.01
C ASP A 90 -14.49 0.42 6.34
N SER A 91 -14.84 1.07 5.21
CA SER A 91 -16.01 0.71 4.41
C SER A 91 -15.91 -0.70 3.86
N LEU A 92 -14.77 -1.07 3.28
CA LEU A 92 -14.58 -2.41 2.69
C LEU A 92 -14.52 -3.49 3.76
N LEU A 93 -13.95 -3.20 4.94
CA LEU A 93 -13.96 -4.14 6.07
C LEU A 93 -15.39 -4.43 6.55
N LYS A 94 -16.27 -3.42 6.59
CA LYS A 94 -17.69 -3.62 6.92
C LYS A 94 -18.43 -4.46 5.88
N GLU A 95 -18.11 -4.29 4.59
CA GLU A 95 -18.66 -5.14 3.52
C GLU A 95 -18.31 -6.63 3.77
N ILE A 96 -17.07 -6.92 4.18
CA ILE A 96 -16.63 -8.29 4.50
C ILE A 96 -17.36 -8.87 5.71
N GLU A 97 -17.63 -8.07 6.74
CA GLU A 97 -18.33 -8.52 7.94
C GLU A 97 -19.84 -8.75 7.71
N SER A 98 -20.38 -8.24 6.60
CA SER A 98 -21.80 -8.35 6.25
C SER A 98 -22.09 -9.44 5.21
N ASP A 99 -21.05 -10.00 4.58
CA ASP A 99 -21.10 -11.16 3.65
C ASP A 99 -21.04 -12.47 4.46
#